data_AF-A0A4W5MRJ4-F1
#
_entry.id   AF-A0A4W5MRJ4-F1
#
_cell.length_a   1.000
_cell.length_b   1.000
_cell.length_c   1.000
_cell.angle_alpha   90.00
_cell.angle_beta   90.00
_cell.angle_gamma   90.00
#
_symmetry.space_group_name_H-M   'P 1'
#
loop_
_entity.id
_entity.type
_entity.pdbx_description
1 polymer ?
#
loop_
_entity_poly.entity_id
_entity_poly.type
_entity_poly.pdbx_seq_one_letter_code
_entity_poly.pdbx_strand_id
1 'polypeptide(L)'
;TLPLPTFSMIHYFTDNWENIQNFQARPDDILIATYPKAGTTWISYILDLLYFGQKAPEHHTLLPIYERVPFLENDSHICASG
;
A
#
# COMPACT_ATOMS: atom_id res chain seq x y z
N THR A 1 6.75 -25.13 -23.28
CA THR A 1 6.84 -24.24 -22.10
C THR A 1 5.66 -24.55 -21.20
N LEU A 2 5.89 -24.97 -19.95
CA LEU A 2 4.80 -25.24 -19.01
C LEU A 2 4.06 -23.92 -18.73
N PRO A 3 2.71 -23.91 -18.70
CA PRO A 3 1.97 -22.70 -18.34
C PRO A 3 2.31 -22.34 -16.90
N LEU A 4 2.64 -21.06 -16.68
CA LEU A 4 2.84 -20.54 -15.33
C LEU A 4 1.56 -20.78 -14.52
N PRO A 5 1.66 -21.11 -13.21
CA PRO A 5 0.50 -21.26 -12.37
C PRO A 5 -0.29 -19.95 -12.40
N THR A 6 -1.54 -20.01 -12.87
CA THR A 6 -2.46 -18.88 -12.84
C THR A 6 -2.85 -18.67 -11.38
N PHE A 7 -2.23 -17.68 -10.74
CA PHE A 7 -2.61 -17.27 -9.40
C PHE A 7 -4.02 -16.69 -9.46
N SER A 8 -4.96 -17.33 -8.75
CA SER A 8 -6.32 -16.81 -8.60
C SER A 8 -6.25 -15.54 -7.75
N MET A 9 -6.37 -14.40 -8.41
CA MET A 9 -6.43 -13.10 -7.74
C MET A 9 -7.90 -12.71 -7.55
N ILE A 10 -8.24 -12.17 -6.38
CA ILE A 10 -9.61 -11.73 -6.10
C ILE A 10 -9.89 -10.49 -6.95
N HIS A 11 -11.08 -10.41 -7.57
CA HIS A 11 -11.49 -9.28 -8.42
C HIS A 11 -11.17 -7.91 -7.81
N TYR A 12 -11.42 -7.78 -6.51
CA TYR A 12 -11.08 -6.60 -5.71
C TYR A 12 -9.64 -6.07 -5.93
N PHE A 13 -8.65 -6.94 -6.12
CA PHE A 13 -7.26 -6.55 -6.38
C PHE A 13 -6.93 -6.32 -7.86
N THR A 14 -7.78 -6.79 -8.77
CA THR A 14 -7.55 -6.71 -10.22
C THR A 14 -8.39 -5.63 -10.91
N ASP A 15 -9.46 -5.16 -10.27
CA ASP A 15 -10.39 -4.20 -10.88
C ASP A 15 -9.71 -2.86 -11.18
N ASN A 16 -8.68 -2.49 -10.41
CA ASN A 16 -7.88 -1.27 -10.59
C ASN A 16 -6.54 -1.52 -11.33
N TRP A 17 -6.35 -2.68 -11.98
CA TRP A 17 -5.05 -3.12 -12.49
C TRP A 17 -4.40 -2.14 -13.49
N GLU A 18 -5.17 -1.54 -14.39
CA GLU A 18 -4.65 -0.58 -15.38
C GLU A 18 -4.02 0.65 -14.71
N ASN A 19 -4.65 1.17 -13.67
CA ASN A 19 -4.14 2.31 -12.92
C ASN A 19 -2.87 1.95 -12.13
N ILE A 20 -2.83 0.76 -11.54
CA ILE A 20 -1.65 0.24 -10.81
C ILE A 20 -0.46 0.07 -11.77
N GLN A 21 -0.68 -0.40 -13.01
CA GLN A 21 0.37 -0.53 -14.01
C GLN A 21 0.97 0.82 -14.44
N ASN A 22 0.16 1.88 -14.40
CA ASN A 22 0.58 3.24 -14.75
C ASN A 22 1.08 4.06 -13.54
N PHE A 23 1.01 3.51 -12.33
CA PHE A 23 1.45 4.19 -11.11
C PHE A 23 2.93 4.57 -11.20
N GLN A 24 3.23 5.84 -10.91
CA GLN A 24 4.58 6.36 -10.85
C GLN A 24 4.98 6.61 -9.40
N ALA A 25 5.83 5.72 -8.87
CA ALA A 25 6.41 5.90 -7.54
C ALA A 25 7.35 7.10 -7.52
N ARG A 26 7.29 7.88 -6.44
CA ARG A 26 8.25 8.94 -6.18
C ARG A 26 9.53 8.36 -5.55
N PRO A 27 10.67 9.05 -5.67
CA PRO A 27 11.93 8.57 -5.09
C PRO A 27 11.91 8.45 -3.55
N ASP A 28 10.99 9.15 -2.89
CA ASP A 28 10.81 9.19 -1.44
C ASP A 28 9.73 8.22 -0.92
N ASP A 29 9.04 7.50 -1.81
CA ASP A 29 7.97 6.58 -1.42
C ASP A 29 8.52 5.26 -0.83
N ILE A 30 7.77 4.70 0.12
CA ILE A 30 8.05 3.39 0.73
C ILE A 30 6.91 2.43 0.40
N LEU A 31 7.23 1.34 -0.29
CA LEU A 31 6.26 0.28 -0.62
C LEU A 31 6.40 -0.92 0.32
N ILE A 32 5.28 -1.34 0.93
CA ILE A 32 5.20 -2.53 1.77
C ILE A 32 4.57 -3.67 0.98
N ALA A 33 5.40 -4.53 0.38
CA ALA A 33 4.93 -5.70 -0.37
C ALA A 33 4.94 -6.96 0.51
N THR A 34 3.76 -7.50 0.85
CA THR A 34 3.63 -8.70 1.70
C THR A 34 2.47 -9.58 1.23
N TYR A 35 2.58 -10.89 1.45
CA TYR A 35 1.45 -11.79 1.26
C TYR A 35 0.36 -11.52 2.32
N PRO A 36 -0.94 -11.63 1.99
CA PRO A 36 -2.00 -11.38 2.95
C PRO A 36 -1.80 -12.12 4.28
N LYS A 37 -2.02 -11.41 5.40
CA LYS A 37 -1.86 -11.91 6.77
C LYS A 37 -0.43 -12.20 7.22
N ALA A 38 0.60 -11.81 6.46
CA ALA A 38 2.01 -11.93 6.87
C ALA A 38 2.49 -10.77 7.78
N GLY A 39 1.59 -10.01 8.40
CA GLY A 39 1.95 -8.94 9.35
C GLY A 39 2.03 -7.53 8.76
N THR A 40 1.38 -7.27 7.61
CA THR A 40 1.36 -5.95 6.96
C THR A 40 0.98 -4.80 7.89
N THR A 41 -0.05 -5.01 8.74
CA THR A 41 -0.48 -4.01 9.72
C THR A 41 0.61 -3.68 10.73
N TRP A 42 1.30 -4.69 11.28
CA TRP A 42 2.36 -4.50 12.26
C TRP A 42 3.52 -3.69 11.66
N ILE A 43 3.97 -4.05 10.45
CA ILE A 43 5.03 -3.32 9.76
C ILE A 43 4.60 -1.88 9.43
N SER A 44 3.34 -1.68 9.03
CA SER A 44 2.80 -0.33 8.73
C SER A 44 2.89 0.59 9.96
N TYR A 45 2.52 0.10 11.15
CA TYR A 45 2.65 0.87 12.39
C TYR A 45 4.11 1.18 12.75
N ILE A 46 5.01 0.20 12.61
CA ILE A 46 6.43 0.39 12.93
C ILE A 46 7.03 1.46 12.01
N LEU A 47 6.79 1.37 10.69
CA LEU A 47 7.34 2.33 9.73
C LEU A 47 6.76 3.73 9.93
N ASP A 48 5.46 3.85 10.20
CA ASP A 48 4.82 5.14 10.50
C ASP A 48 5.42 5.79 11.75
N LEU A 49 5.63 5.03 12.83
CA LEU A 49 6.27 5.54 14.05
C LEU A 49 7.73 5.92 13.82
N LEU A 50 8.48 5.15 13.04
CA LEU A 50 9.88 5.47 12.74
C LEU A 50 10.00 6.75 11.90
N TYR A 51 9.08 6.98 10.97
CA TYR A 51 9.14 8.12 10.05
C TYR A 51 8.54 9.39 10.66
N PHE A 52 7.38 9.28 11.32
CA PHE A 52 6.59 10.41 11.82
C PHE A 52 6.61 10.55 13.34
N GLY A 53 6.99 9.53 14.11
CA GLY A 53 6.82 9.51 15.57
C GLY A 53 7.53 10.63 16.33
N GLN A 54 8.57 11.24 15.74
CA GLN A 54 9.20 12.44 16.29
C GLN A 54 8.72 13.75 15.65
N LYS A 55 8.21 13.69 14.41
CA LYS A 55 7.86 14.89 13.61
C LYS A 55 6.41 15.32 13.76
N ALA A 56 5.50 14.39 14.01
CA ALA A 56 4.06 14.63 14.10
C ALA A 56 3.41 13.62 15.07
N PRO A 57 3.65 13.74 16.39
CA PRO A 57 3.21 12.77 17.38
C PRO A 57 1.67 12.63 17.49
N GLU A 58 0.90 13.63 17.05
CA GLU A 58 -0.56 13.60 16.94
C GLU A 58 -1.08 12.83 15.72
N HIS A 59 -0.23 12.50 14.75
CA HIS A 59 -0.65 11.85 13.50
C HIS A 59 -1.32 10.49 13.77
N HIS A 60 -0.82 9.74 14.75
CA HIS A 60 -1.32 8.41 15.09
C HIS A 60 -2.64 8.42 15.88
N THR A 61 -3.04 9.56 16.45
CA THR A 61 -4.30 9.71 17.20
C THR A 61 -5.41 10.32 16.35
N LEU A 62 -5.06 11.07 15.31
CA LEU A 62 -6.01 11.79 14.47
C LEU A 62 -6.55 10.94 13.31
N LEU A 63 -5.74 10.03 12.77
CA LEU A 63 -6.11 9.26 11.58
C LEU A 63 -5.92 7.74 11.77
N PRO A 64 -6.86 6.92 11.27
CA PRO A 64 -6.70 5.48 11.25
C PRO A 64 -5.57 5.05 10.30
N ILE A 65 -4.96 3.88 10.57
CA ILE A 65 -3.78 3.41 9.83
C ILE A 65 -4.01 3.27 8.31
N TYR A 66 -5.22 2.94 7.87
CA TYR A 66 -5.52 2.76 6.44
C TYR A 66 -5.58 4.08 5.65
N GLU A 67 -5.75 5.22 6.32
CA GLU A 67 -5.64 6.55 5.69
C GLU A 67 -4.18 7.03 5.66
N ARG A 68 -3.36 6.56 6.60
CA ARG A 68 -1.95 6.94 6.71
C ARG A 68 -1.04 6.07 5.82
N VAL A 69 -1.38 4.80 5.67
CA VAL A 69 -0.69 3.82 4.83
C VAL A 69 -1.72 3.25 3.86
N PRO A 70 -1.97 3.95 2.75
CA PRO A 70 -2.98 3.54 1.78
C PRO A 70 -2.55 2.30 1.01
N PHE A 71 -3.53 1.48 0.61
CA PHE A 71 -3.31 0.29 -0.19
C PHE A 71 -3.34 0.63 -1.68
N LEU A 72 -2.26 0.34 -2.39
CA LEU A 72 -2.11 0.65 -3.81
C LEU A 72 -3.22 0.03 -4.66
N GLU A 73 -3.69 -1.17 -4.28
CA GLU A 73 -4.73 -1.87 -5.03
C GLU A 73 -6.11 -1.22 -4.92
N ASN A 74 -6.33 -0.42 -3.87
CA ASN A 74 -7.65 0.17 -3.55
C ASN A 74 -7.71 1.67 -3.79
N ASP A 75 -6.57 2.35 -3.82
CA ASP A 75 -6.55 3.81 -3.80
C ASP A 75 -6.43 4.41 -5.21
N SER A 76 -7.58 4.82 -5.73
CA SER A 76 -7.68 5.52 -7.01
C SER A 76 -7.03 6.90 -7.01
N HIS A 77 -6.89 7.57 -5.86
CA HIS A 77 -6.27 8.89 -5.77
C HIS A 77 -4.75 8.84 -5.94
N ILE A 78 -4.14 7.74 -5.48
CA ILE A 78 -2.69 7.50 -5.63
C ILE A 78 -2.34 7.24 -7.09
N CYS A 79 -3.16 6.46 -7.79
CA CYS A 79 -2.86 6.12 -9.18
C CYS A 79 -3.21 7.25 -10.17
N ALA A 80 -4.13 8.16 -9.82
CA ALA A 80 -4.57 9.26 -10.70
C ALA A 80 -3.73 10.55 -10.60
N SER A 81 -2.72 10.59 -9.72
CA SER A 81 -1.87 11.77 -9.49
C SER A 81 -0.53 11.75 -10.25
N GLY A 82 -0.35 10.79 -11.17
CA GLY A 82 0.78 10.70 -12.10
C GLY A 82 0.54 11.37 -13.44
#